data_AF-T1GY89-F1
#
_entry.id   AF-T1GY89-F1
#
_cell.length_a   1.000
_cell.length_b   1.000
_cell.length_c   1.000
_cell.angle_alpha   90.00
_cell.angle_beta   90.00
_cell.angle_gamma   90.00
#
_symmetry.space_group_name_H-M   'P 1'
#
loop_
_entity.id
_entity.type
_entity.pdbx_description
1 polymer ?
#
loop_
_entity_poly.entity_id
_entity_poly.type
_entity_poly.pdbx_seq_one_letter_code
_entity_poly.pdbx_strand_id
1 'polypeptide(L)'
;PGLFIRDPELIKHICIKDSLHFKSRDSNIENIELSSSKPNFSSDTIKQFFSIFDEIGNNLNRFLSDLTAANGVASTNIKEICEFFTTEIILKVVLQADSKDEKLRNYIKTLSSSNFLKNMHSIFVFFAPNLAKMFKKQSKTSENEFKASSAALSFSLYELAMNAEIQDNLREEIKNVLSENEGLVTYEVINSSMPYLDKVVNEVFRLYPAKPIIVRELSLLDGEDSYNSPPPQKMSSKHHQLRYRLHSMN
;
A
#
# COMPACT_ATOMS: atom_id res chain seq x y z
N PRO A 1 -22.10 -16.91 -12.25
CA PRO A 1 -22.17 -15.77 -13.21
C PRO A 1 -21.55 -14.54 -12.54
N GLY A 2 -20.94 -13.62 -13.29
CA GLY A 2 -20.36 -12.41 -12.71
C GLY A 2 -21.08 -11.17 -13.21
N LEU A 3 -21.54 -10.31 -12.31
CA LEU A 3 -22.04 -8.98 -12.64
C LEU A 3 -20.91 -7.97 -12.51
N PHE A 4 -20.65 -7.21 -13.57
CA PHE A 4 -19.70 -6.10 -13.53
C PHE A 4 -20.46 -4.83 -13.18
N ILE A 5 -20.06 -4.16 -12.09
CA ILE A 5 -20.73 -2.96 -11.61
C ILE A 5 -19.76 -1.78 -11.70
N ARG A 6 -20.28 -0.68 -12.24
CA ARG A 6 -19.60 0.61 -12.39
C ARG A 6 -20.34 1.77 -11.74
N ASP A 7 -21.60 1.56 -11.35
CA ASP A 7 -22.43 2.58 -10.71
C ASP A 7 -21.94 2.84 -9.27
N PRO A 8 -21.48 4.06 -8.94
CA PRO A 8 -20.98 4.42 -7.61
C PRO A 8 -22.01 4.20 -6.49
N GLU A 9 -23.29 4.46 -6.73
CA GLU A 9 -24.33 4.26 -5.71
C GLU A 9 -24.52 2.78 -5.40
N LEU A 10 -24.48 1.93 -6.43
CA LEU A 10 -24.54 0.49 -6.25
C LEU A 10 -23.28 -0.08 -5.60
N ILE A 11 -22.10 0.44 -5.96
CA ILE A 11 -20.83 0.10 -5.28
C ILE A 11 -20.90 0.45 -3.80
N LYS A 12 -21.41 1.64 -3.46
CA LYS A 12 -21.58 2.09 -2.07
C LYS A 12 -22.55 1.20 -1.29
N HIS A 13 -23.64 0.76 -1.91
CA HIS A 13 -24.54 -0.22 -1.32
C HIS A 13 -23.82 -1.53 -1.00
N ILE A 14 -23.16 -2.13 -2.00
CA ILE A 14 -22.47 -3.43 -1.87
C ILE A 14 -21.32 -3.39 -0.87
N CYS A 15 -20.52 -2.32 -0.88
CA CYS A 15 -19.31 -2.24 -0.07
C CYS A 15 -19.54 -1.73 1.34
N ILE A 16 -20.61 -0.95 1.59
CA ILE A 16 -20.80 -0.23 2.86
C ILE A 16 -22.16 -0.53 3.48
N LYS A 17 -23.26 -0.28 2.78
CA LYS A 17 -24.61 -0.35 3.39
C LYS A 17 -25.05 -1.80 3.63
N ASP A 18 -24.81 -2.66 2.65
CA ASP A 18 -25.28 -4.04 2.61
C ASP A 18 -24.10 -5.03 2.75
N SER A 19 -22.97 -4.57 3.31
CA SER A 19 -21.70 -5.32 3.31
C SER A 19 -21.79 -6.69 3.99
N LEU A 20 -22.74 -6.89 4.90
CA LEU A 20 -23.00 -8.18 5.56
C LEU A 20 -23.44 -9.26 4.57
N HIS A 21 -24.20 -8.87 3.54
CA HIS A 21 -24.63 -9.75 2.46
C HIS A 21 -23.54 -9.96 1.41
N PHE A 22 -22.48 -9.15 1.39
CA PHE A 22 -21.44 -9.19 0.35
C PHE A 22 -20.07 -9.48 0.94
N LYS A 23 -19.73 -10.76 1.06
CA LYS A 23 -18.44 -11.20 1.62
C LYS A 23 -17.30 -10.98 0.63
N SER A 24 -16.13 -10.65 1.15
CA SER A 24 -14.90 -10.63 0.36
C SER A 24 -14.46 -12.06 0.04
N ARG A 25 -13.87 -12.30 -1.14
CA ARG A 25 -13.35 -13.63 -1.51
C ARG A 25 -12.29 -14.15 -0.53
N ASP A 26 -11.65 -13.27 0.22
CA ASP A 26 -10.63 -13.60 1.21
C ASP A 26 -11.21 -13.85 2.62
N SER A 27 -12.53 -13.94 2.79
CA SER A 27 -13.23 -14.05 4.09
C SER A 27 -12.92 -15.30 4.90
N ASN A 28 -12.19 -16.30 4.36
CA ASN A 28 -11.60 -17.35 5.20
C ASN A 28 -10.55 -16.82 6.20
N ILE A 29 -10.21 -15.52 6.11
CA ILE A 29 -9.33 -14.80 7.05
C ILE A 29 -10.14 -14.03 8.11
N GLU A 30 -11.46 -13.84 7.94
CA GLU A 30 -12.28 -13.01 8.87
C GLU A 30 -12.62 -13.69 10.20
N ASN A 31 -12.37 -14.99 10.37
CA ASN A 31 -12.48 -15.66 11.68
C ASN A 31 -11.18 -15.64 12.49
N ILE A 32 -10.17 -14.87 12.08
CA ILE A 32 -9.11 -14.47 12.99
C ILE A 32 -9.61 -13.22 13.68
N GLU A 33 -10.21 -13.40 14.86
CA GLU A 33 -10.38 -12.32 15.84
C GLU A 33 -9.13 -11.46 15.84
N LEU A 34 -9.31 -10.25 15.38
CA LEU A 34 -8.26 -9.33 14.99
C LEU A 34 -7.87 -8.48 16.21
N SER A 35 -7.64 -9.13 17.34
CA SER A 35 -7.54 -8.50 18.66
C SER A 35 -6.11 -8.34 19.19
N SER A 36 -5.05 -8.75 18.48
CA SER A 36 -3.70 -8.66 19.07
C SER A 36 -2.50 -8.36 18.16
N SER A 37 -2.63 -8.24 16.83
CA SER A 37 -1.43 -8.09 15.97
C SER A 37 -1.57 -7.21 14.72
N LYS A 38 -2.61 -6.38 14.58
CA LYS A 38 -2.55 -5.28 13.61
C LYS A 38 -1.71 -4.16 14.20
N PRO A 39 -0.67 -3.67 13.51
CA PRO A 39 0.00 -2.45 13.92
C PRO A 39 -1.04 -1.33 14.01
N ASN A 40 -1.07 -0.64 15.14
CA ASN A 40 -1.96 0.51 15.34
C ASN A 40 -1.39 1.70 14.56
N PHE A 41 -2.07 2.15 13.51
CA PHE A 41 -1.67 3.31 12.71
C PHE A 41 -2.35 4.59 13.20
N SER A 42 -2.38 4.82 14.50
CA SER A 42 -2.83 6.10 15.06
C SER A 42 -1.91 7.23 14.59
N SER A 43 -2.40 8.47 14.55
CA SER A 43 -1.56 9.62 14.19
C SER A 43 -0.29 9.71 15.05
N ASP A 44 -0.38 9.39 16.34
CA ASP A 44 0.79 9.40 17.23
C ASP A 44 1.81 8.31 16.87
N THR A 45 1.33 7.13 16.45
CA THR A 45 2.19 6.04 15.99
C THR A 45 2.85 6.40 14.65
N ILE A 46 2.12 7.07 13.73
CA ILE A 46 2.68 7.54 12.47
C ILE A 46 3.76 8.61 12.70
N LYS A 47 3.56 9.53 13.65
CA LYS A 47 4.57 10.53 14.03
C LYS A 47 5.84 9.86 14.56
N GLN A 48 5.73 8.76 15.30
CA GLN A 48 6.89 8.01 15.78
C GLN A 48 7.69 7.34 14.64
N PHE A 49 7.03 6.98 13.53
CA PHE A 49 7.68 6.42 12.35
C PHE A 49 8.41 7.46 11.50
N PHE A 50 8.21 8.74 11.76
CA PHE A 50 8.76 9.81 10.91
C PHE A 50 10.29 9.86 10.93
N SER A 51 10.91 9.53 12.07
CA SER A 51 12.37 9.40 12.16
C SER A 51 12.91 8.27 11.28
N ILE A 52 12.15 7.17 11.13
CA ILE A 52 12.48 6.09 10.20
C ILE A 52 12.38 6.57 8.76
N PHE A 53 11.31 7.31 8.42
CA PHE A 53 11.14 7.83 7.07
C PHE A 53 12.27 8.80 6.68
N ASP A 54 12.68 9.66 7.61
CA ASP A 54 13.79 10.58 7.40
C ASP A 54 15.13 9.85 7.22
N GLU A 55 15.43 8.85 8.07
CA GLU A 55 16.63 8.02 7.93
C GLU A 55 16.69 7.33 6.56
N ILE A 56 15.58 6.72 6.14
CA ILE A 56 15.49 6.03 4.85
C ILE A 56 15.56 7.02 3.68
N GLY A 57 14.93 8.19 3.80
CA GLY A 57 15.01 9.26 2.82
C GLY A 57 16.46 9.74 2.60
N ASN A 58 17.20 9.92 3.70
CA ASN A 58 18.62 10.27 3.65
C ASN A 58 19.47 9.16 2.99
N ASN A 59 19.18 7.89 3.28
CA ASN A 59 19.84 6.75 2.63
C ASN A 59 19.54 6.70 1.13
N LEU A 60 18.30 6.96 0.71
CA LEU A 60 17.91 7.07 -0.69
C LEU A 60 18.64 8.23 -1.38
N ASN A 61 18.68 9.41 -0.76
CA ASN A 61 19.37 10.57 -1.33
C ASN A 61 20.87 10.30 -1.52
N ARG A 62 21.53 9.67 -0.53
CA ARG A 62 22.92 9.24 -0.65
C ARG A 62 23.11 8.23 -1.78
N PHE A 63 22.24 7.22 -1.87
CA PHE A 63 22.29 6.22 -2.93
C PHE A 63 22.16 6.86 -4.33
N LEU A 64 21.22 7.79 -4.51
CA LEU A 64 21.05 8.52 -5.76
C LEU A 64 22.27 9.41 -6.08
N SER A 65 22.82 10.08 -5.07
CA SER A 65 24.04 10.89 -5.22
C SER A 65 25.23 10.05 -5.67
N ASP A 66 25.46 8.89 -5.04
CA ASP A 66 26.52 7.95 -5.38
C ASP A 66 26.39 7.42 -6.82
N LEU A 67 25.15 7.18 -7.30
CA LEU A 67 24.91 6.78 -8.69
C LEU A 67 25.31 7.88 -9.69
N THR A 68 25.11 9.14 -9.33
CA THR A 68 25.38 10.29 -10.21
C THR A 68 26.83 10.81 -10.12
N ALA A 69 27.62 10.34 -9.15
CA ALA A 69 28.94 10.88 -8.82
C ALA A 69 29.98 10.79 -9.95
N ALA A 70 29.82 9.87 -10.91
CA ALA A 70 30.80 9.67 -11.99
C ALA A 70 30.63 10.66 -13.17
N ASN A 71 29.40 10.88 -13.64
CA ASN A 71 29.12 11.62 -14.88
C ASN A 71 27.98 12.66 -14.75
N GLY A 72 27.44 12.87 -13.55
CA GLY A 72 26.26 13.72 -13.31
C GLY A 72 24.94 13.14 -13.84
N VAL A 73 25.01 12.08 -14.66
CA VAL A 73 23.85 11.39 -15.25
C VAL A 73 24.03 9.89 -15.04
N ALA A 74 23.00 9.26 -14.48
CA ALA A 74 22.91 7.81 -14.32
C ALA A 74 21.56 7.33 -14.87
N SER A 75 21.56 6.17 -15.52
CA SER A 75 20.33 5.47 -15.90
C SER A 75 20.11 4.32 -14.92
N THR A 76 18.92 4.25 -14.35
CA THR A 76 18.57 3.24 -13.34
C THR A 76 17.10 2.86 -13.45
N ASN A 77 16.75 1.66 -12.99
CA ASN A 77 15.39 1.18 -12.96
C ASN A 77 14.69 1.68 -11.68
N ILE A 78 13.81 2.67 -11.84
CA ILE A 78 13.14 3.28 -10.68
C ILE A 78 12.29 2.28 -9.88
N LYS A 79 11.75 1.25 -10.54
CA LYS A 79 10.96 0.22 -9.88
C LYS A 79 11.78 -0.55 -8.84
N GLU A 80 13.02 -0.90 -9.17
CA GLU A 80 13.92 -1.62 -8.25
C GLU A 80 14.28 -0.76 -7.04
N ILE A 81 14.50 0.54 -7.25
CA ILE A 81 14.77 1.50 -6.18
C ILE A 81 13.55 1.61 -5.26
N CYS A 82 12.36 1.85 -5.83
CA CYS A 82 11.12 1.96 -5.06
C CYS A 82 10.82 0.67 -4.29
N GLU A 83 11.02 -0.51 -4.89
CA GLU A 83 10.84 -1.80 -4.21
C GLU A 83 11.80 -1.96 -3.03
N PHE A 84 13.08 -1.60 -3.19
CA PHE A 84 14.08 -1.68 -2.13
C PHE A 84 13.71 -0.80 -0.95
N PHE A 85 13.50 0.49 -1.17
CA PHE A 85 13.25 1.46 -0.09
C PHE A 85 11.86 1.29 0.54
N THR A 86 10.83 0.90 -0.22
CA THR A 86 9.51 0.58 0.35
C THR A 86 9.58 -0.64 1.26
N THR A 87 10.35 -1.65 0.88
CA THR A 87 10.57 -2.83 1.73
C THR A 87 11.29 -2.45 3.02
N GLU A 88 12.31 -1.58 2.94
CA GLU A 88 13.02 -1.09 4.12
C GLU A 88 12.09 -0.32 5.07
N ILE A 89 11.22 0.55 4.56
CA ILE A 89 10.22 1.29 5.35
C ILE A 89 9.33 0.31 6.10
N ILE A 90 8.68 -0.60 5.37
CA ILE A 90 7.70 -1.51 5.99
C ILE A 90 8.38 -2.43 7.00
N LEU A 91 9.58 -2.94 6.71
CA LEU A 91 10.32 -3.78 7.65
C LEU A 91 10.65 -3.03 8.95
N LYS A 92 11.15 -1.78 8.87
CA LYS A 92 11.48 -0.98 10.06
C LYS A 92 10.23 -0.55 10.84
N VAL A 93 9.13 -0.21 10.15
CA VAL A 93 7.85 0.13 10.77
C VAL A 93 7.24 -1.07 11.51
N VAL A 94 7.18 -2.23 10.86
CA VAL A 94 6.67 -3.48 11.46
C VAL A 94 7.53 -3.86 12.67
N LEU A 95 8.85 -3.71 12.58
CA LEU A 95 9.76 -3.93 13.70
C LEU A 95 9.51 -3.02 14.90
N GLN A 96 9.31 -1.72 14.66
CA GLN A 96 9.07 -0.77 15.74
C GLN A 96 7.68 -0.98 16.36
N ALA A 97 6.69 -1.39 15.56
CA ALA A 97 5.36 -1.74 16.02
C ALA A 97 5.33 -3.06 16.82
N ASP A 98 6.16 -4.06 16.48
CA ASP A 98 6.22 -5.36 17.15
C ASP A 98 7.29 -5.44 18.26
N SER A 99 7.30 -4.44 19.13
CA SER A 99 8.29 -4.27 20.21
C SER A 99 8.36 -5.42 21.23
N LYS A 100 7.58 -6.50 21.09
CA LYS A 100 7.54 -7.62 22.04
C LYS A 100 8.31 -8.88 21.61
N ASP A 101 8.54 -9.15 20.32
CA ASP A 101 9.26 -10.37 19.88
C ASP A 101 10.77 -10.13 19.62
N GLU A 102 11.61 -10.57 20.56
CA GLU A 102 13.08 -10.45 20.49
C GLU A 102 13.72 -11.27 19.37
N LYS A 103 13.11 -12.40 18.96
CA LYS A 103 13.63 -13.26 17.89
C LYS A 103 13.39 -12.62 16.52
N LEU A 104 12.22 -12.04 16.32
CA LEU A 104 11.88 -11.30 15.11
C LEU A 104 12.78 -10.07 14.94
N ARG A 105 13.05 -9.33 16.03
CA ARG A 105 13.99 -8.20 16.03
C ARG A 105 15.40 -8.59 15.59
N ASN A 106 15.97 -9.66 16.15
CA ASN A 106 17.32 -10.09 15.78
C ASN A 106 17.39 -10.58 14.32
N TYR A 107 16.36 -11.29 13.84
CA TYR A 107 16.31 -11.77 12.47
C TYR A 107 16.24 -10.62 11.43
N ILE A 108 15.40 -9.62 11.67
CA ILE A 108 15.27 -8.48 10.74
C ILE A 108 16.47 -7.53 10.84
N LYS A 109 17.09 -7.39 12.02
CA LYS A 109 18.37 -6.66 12.17
C LYS A 109 19.47 -7.29 11.32
N THR A 110 19.53 -8.62 11.24
CA THR A 110 20.45 -9.34 10.33
C THR A 110 20.09 -9.15 8.86
N LEU A 111 18.80 -9.06 8.51
CA LEU A 111 18.35 -8.73 7.15
C LEU A 111 18.76 -7.32 6.73
N SER A 112 18.61 -6.34 7.63
CA SER A 112 18.93 -4.92 7.37
C SER A 112 20.43 -4.63 7.32
N SER A 113 21.28 -5.44 7.96
CA SER A 113 22.70 -5.12 8.18
C SER A 113 23.67 -5.63 7.11
N SER A 114 23.19 -6.23 6.02
CA SER A 114 24.07 -6.84 5.02
C SER A 114 23.76 -6.38 3.61
N ASN A 115 24.82 -6.24 2.79
CA ASN A 115 24.79 -6.11 1.31
C ASN A 115 23.95 -7.21 0.60
N PHE A 116 23.39 -8.12 1.38
CA PHE A 116 22.47 -9.19 1.10
C PHE A 116 21.11 -8.68 0.62
N LEU A 117 20.48 -7.63 1.18
CA LEU A 117 19.15 -7.17 0.72
C LEU A 117 19.14 -6.81 -0.78
N LYS A 118 20.25 -6.24 -1.28
CA LYS A 118 20.48 -5.95 -2.71
C LYS A 118 20.59 -7.21 -3.58
N ASN A 119 21.08 -8.32 -3.01
CA ASN A 119 21.25 -9.62 -3.68
C ASN A 119 20.16 -10.65 -3.29
N MET A 120 19.28 -10.32 -2.34
CA MET A 120 18.37 -11.27 -1.68
C MET A 120 16.98 -11.28 -2.21
N HIS A 121 16.51 -10.22 -2.87
CA HIS A 121 15.17 -10.29 -3.44
C HIS A 121 15.05 -11.52 -4.38
N SER A 122 16.14 -11.87 -5.07
CA SER A 122 16.24 -13.07 -5.92
C SER A 122 16.46 -14.39 -5.16
N ILE A 123 17.11 -14.39 -3.99
CA ILE A 123 17.44 -15.61 -3.23
C ILE A 123 16.38 -15.91 -2.14
N PHE A 124 15.71 -14.91 -1.58
CA PHE A 124 14.70 -15.05 -0.53
C PHE A 124 13.44 -15.77 -1.03
N VAL A 125 13.04 -15.51 -2.27
CA VAL A 125 11.94 -16.24 -2.95
C VAL A 125 12.31 -17.70 -3.22
N PHE A 126 13.60 -18.00 -3.43
CA PHE A 126 14.06 -19.30 -3.90
C PHE A 126 14.56 -20.24 -2.78
N PHE A 127 15.16 -19.71 -1.70
CA PHE A 127 15.87 -20.50 -0.68
C PHE A 127 15.20 -20.57 0.70
N ALA A 128 14.12 -19.83 0.97
CA ALA A 128 13.47 -19.82 2.29
C ALA A 128 11.96 -20.19 2.29
N PRO A 129 11.53 -21.32 1.67
CA PRO A 129 10.12 -21.69 1.61
C PRO A 129 9.49 -22.01 2.97
N ASN A 130 10.30 -22.35 3.99
CA ASN A 130 9.81 -22.63 5.35
C ASN A 130 9.67 -21.37 6.21
N LEU A 131 10.42 -20.29 5.95
CA LEU A 131 10.23 -19.02 6.65
C LEU A 131 8.96 -18.30 6.16
N ALA A 132 8.69 -18.42 4.86
CA ALA A 132 7.40 -18.05 4.28
C ALA A 132 6.21 -18.77 4.95
N LYS A 133 6.41 -19.95 5.56
CA LYS A 133 5.33 -20.67 6.29
C LYS A 133 4.99 -20.08 7.66
N MET A 134 5.93 -19.46 8.39
CA MET A 134 5.61 -18.73 9.63
C MET A 134 4.86 -17.44 9.31
N PHE A 135 5.23 -16.79 8.22
CA PHE A 135 4.51 -15.63 7.71
C PHE A 135 3.21 -16.01 6.98
N LYS A 136 2.95 -17.26 6.54
CA LYS A 136 1.79 -17.64 5.70
C LYS A 136 0.41 -17.18 6.19
N LYS A 137 0.22 -16.97 7.51
CA LYS A 137 -1.05 -16.49 8.08
C LYS A 137 -1.19 -14.96 8.06
N GLN A 138 -0.09 -14.22 8.00
CA GLN A 138 -0.01 -12.75 7.83
C GLN A 138 0.54 -12.29 6.45
N SER A 139 1.11 -13.20 5.63
CA SER A 139 1.95 -12.87 4.46
C SER A 139 1.18 -12.54 3.20
N LYS A 140 0.00 -13.11 3.00
CA LYS A 140 -0.80 -12.80 1.80
C LYS A 140 -1.25 -11.33 1.79
N THR A 141 -1.47 -10.75 2.97
CA THR A 141 -1.82 -9.34 3.13
C THR A 141 -0.58 -8.47 2.93
N SER A 142 0.52 -8.81 3.62
CA SER A 142 1.74 -8.02 3.60
C SER A 142 2.42 -8.00 2.21
N GLU A 143 2.52 -9.12 1.49
CA GLU A 143 3.13 -9.17 0.13
C GLU A 143 2.42 -8.25 -0.87
N ASN A 144 1.10 -8.17 -0.79
CA ASN A 144 0.30 -7.31 -1.65
C ASN A 144 0.44 -5.83 -1.26
N GLU A 145 0.60 -5.53 0.03
CA GLU A 145 0.85 -4.18 0.54
C GLU A 145 2.24 -3.66 0.12
N PHE A 146 3.29 -4.49 0.19
CA PHE A 146 4.64 -4.11 -0.28
C PHE A 146 4.63 -3.73 -1.76
N LYS A 147 4.01 -4.56 -2.61
CA LYS A 147 3.94 -4.33 -4.06
C LYS A 147 3.06 -3.14 -4.44
N ALA A 148 2.00 -2.88 -3.68
CA ALA A 148 1.11 -1.75 -3.94
C ALA A 148 1.80 -0.40 -3.68
N SER A 149 2.50 -0.27 -2.54
CA SER A 149 3.19 0.97 -2.18
C SER A 149 4.38 1.26 -3.09
N SER A 150 5.18 0.24 -3.44
CA SER A 150 6.32 0.43 -4.37
C SER A 150 5.87 0.77 -5.78
N ALA A 151 4.77 0.17 -6.25
CA ALA A 151 4.17 0.50 -7.53
C ALA A 151 3.65 1.96 -7.54
N ALA A 152 2.96 2.40 -6.49
CA ALA A 152 2.49 3.77 -6.37
C ALA A 152 3.65 4.78 -6.47
N LEU A 153 4.72 4.59 -5.71
CA LEU A 153 5.92 5.45 -5.79
C LEU A 153 6.55 5.43 -7.18
N SER A 154 6.65 4.27 -7.81
CA SER A 154 7.22 4.13 -9.16
C SER A 154 6.39 4.89 -10.20
N PHE A 155 5.06 4.77 -10.14
CA PHE A 155 4.15 5.49 -11.04
C PHE A 155 4.14 6.99 -10.77
N SER A 156 4.23 7.43 -9.51
CA SER A 156 4.38 8.86 -9.18
C SER A 156 5.63 9.43 -9.83
N LEU A 157 6.77 8.75 -9.73
CA LEU A 157 8.02 9.22 -10.33
C LEU A 157 7.98 9.17 -11.86
N TYR A 158 7.31 8.17 -12.43
CA TYR A 158 7.06 8.10 -13.87
C TYR A 158 6.26 9.30 -14.37
N GLU A 159 5.12 9.59 -13.74
CA GLU A 159 4.26 10.73 -14.12
C GLU A 159 4.98 12.06 -13.94
N LEU A 160 5.74 12.24 -12.86
CA LEU A 160 6.55 13.44 -12.66
C LEU A 160 7.66 13.57 -13.71
N ALA A 161 8.26 12.47 -14.15
CA ALA A 161 9.28 12.50 -15.21
C ALA A 161 8.67 12.82 -16.59
N MET A 162 7.44 12.40 -16.86
CA MET A 162 6.73 12.69 -18.11
C MET A 162 6.11 14.09 -18.15
N ASN A 163 5.81 14.68 -16.99
CA ASN A 163 5.14 15.97 -16.86
C ASN A 163 6.02 16.99 -16.12
N ALA A 164 6.96 17.61 -16.84
CA ALA A 164 7.95 18.54 -16.28
C ALA A 164 7.31 19.72 -15.51
N GLU A 165 6.24 20.30 -16.04
CA GLU A 165 5.50 21.39 -15.36
C GLU A 165 4.95 20.96 -14.00
N ILE A 166 4.36 19.74 -13.92
CA ILE A 166 3.85 19.20 -12.66
C ILE A 166 4.99 18.96 -11.67
N GLN A 167 6.12 18.45 -12.16
CA GLN A 167 7.31 18.24 -11.34
C GLN A 167 7.89 19.55 -10.80
N ASP A 168 7.96 20.60 -11.62
CA ASP A 168 8.48 21.90 -11.21
C ASP A 168 7.56 22.56 -10.17
N ASN A 169 6.24 22.55 -10.40
CA ASN A 169 5.27 23.05 -9.43
C ASN A 169 5.35 22.32 -8.08
N LEU A 170 5.45 20.97 -8.10
CA LEU A 170 5.61 20.19 -6.87
C LEU A 170 6.94 20.51 -6.17
N ARG A 171 8.02 20.67 -6.94
CA ARG A 171 9.34 21.01 -6.41
C ARG A 171 9.34 22.40 -5.78
N GLU A 172 8.63 23.36 -6.35
CA GLU A 172 8.45 24.70 -5.78
C GLU A 172 7.67 24.65 -4.46
N GLU A 173 6.56 23.90 -4.40
CA GLU A 173 5.83 23.69 -3.14
C GLU A 173 6.76 23.12 -2.07
N ILE A 174 7.50 22.04 -2.38
CA ILE A 174 8.42 21.42 -1.43
C ILE A 174 9.49 22.42 -0.96
N LYS A 175 10.10 23.19 -1.86
CA LYS A 175 11.13 24.19 -1.50
C LYS A 175 10.57 25.29 -0.59
N ASN A 176 9.38 25.81 -0.89
CA ASN A 176 8.75 26.86 -0.09
C ASN A 176 8.44 26.34 1.31
N VAL A 177 7.80 25.17 1.41
CA VAL A 177 7.47 24.55 2.70
C VAL A 177 8.72 24.26 3.53
N LEU A 178 9.79 23.74 2.92
CA LEU A 178 11.05 23.51 3.63
C LEU A 178 11.68 24.82 4.11
N SER A 179 11.64 25.88 3.31
CA SER A 179 12.19 27.19 3.70
C SER A 179 11.44 27.83 4.86
N GLU A 180 10.12 27.65 4.93
CA GLU A 180 9.26 28.17 6.00
C GLU A 180 9.38 27.38 7.31
N ASN A 181 9.78 26.11 7.24
CA ASN A 181 9.85 25.20 8.38
C ASN A 181 11.29 24.83 8.79
N GLU A 182 12.27 25.70 8.51
CA GLU A 182 13.69 25.49 8.86
C GLU A 182 14.28 24.16 8.35
N GLY A 183 13.77 23.66 7.23
CA GLY A 183 14.15 22.37 6.63
C GLY A 183 13.58 21.14 7.33
N LEU A 184 12.72 21.30 8.34
CA LEU A 184 12.10 20.19 9.06
C LEU A 184 10.94 19.61 8.25
N VAL A 185 10.98 18.29 8.04
CA VAL A 185 9.85 17.53 7.51
C VAL A 185 9.22 16.80 8.69
N THR A 186 7.99 17.18 9.06
CA THR A 186 7.21 16.50 10.10
C THR A 186 5.86 16.05 9.55
N TYR A 187 5.17 15.20 10.31
CA TYR A 187 3.83 14.74 9.96
C TYR A 187 2.86 15.92 9.75
N GLU A 188 2.90 16.91 10.63
CA GLU A 188 2.04 18.09 10.56
C GLU A 188 2.33 18.93 9.32
N VAL A 189 3.60 19.11 8.97
CA VAL A 189 4.04 19.88 7.80
C VAL A 189 3.58 19.21 6.51
N ILE A 190 3.77 17.89 6.36
CA ILE A 190 3.29 17.17 5.17
C ILE A 190 1.76 17.27 5.08
N ASN A 191 1.05 17.01 6.18
CA ASN A 191 -0.41 16.91 6.14
C ASN A 191 -1.10 18.28 5.99
N SER A 192 -0.49 19.37 6.45
CA SER A 192 -1.14 20.69 6.49
C SER A 192 -0.61 21.66 5.44
N SER A 193 0.63 21.49 5.00
CA SER A 193 1.34 22.48 4.18
C SER A 193 1.72 21.98 2.78
N MET A 194 1.41 20.73 2.41
CA MET A 194 1.72 20.17 1.07
C MET A 194 0.47 19.70 0.29
N PRO A 195 -0.49 20.59 -0.02
CA PRO A 195 -1.71 20.22 -0.74
C PRO A 195 -1.48 19.80 -2.21
N TYR A 196 -0.44 20.29 -2.88
CA TYR A 196 -0.11 19.90 -4.25
C TYR A 196 0.48 18.49 -4.29
N LEU A 197 1.34 18.13 -3.33
CA LEU A 197 1.78 16.75 -3.14
C LEU A 197 0.60 15.78 -3.00
N ASP A 198 -0.41 16.14 -2.19
CA ASP A 198 -1.63 15.32 -2.04
C ASP A 198 -2.38 15.16 -3.37
N LYS A 199 -2.49 16.23 -4.17
CA LYS A 199 -3.08 16.14 -5.53
C LYS A 199 -2.31 15.19 -6.44
N VAL A 200 -0.98 15.28 -6.46
CA VAL A 200 -0.13 14.40 -7.27
C VAL A 200 -0.33 12.93 -6.87
N VAL A 201 -0.30 12.64 -5.57
CA VAL A 201 -0.51 11.28 -5.04
C VAL A 201 -1.91 10.77 -5.38
N ASN A 202 -2.95 11.58 -5.20
CA ASN A 202 -4.33 11.21 -5.52
C ASN A 202 -4.52 10.96 -7.02
N GLU A 203 -3.89 11.75 -7.89
CA GLU A 203 -3.96 11.55 -9.34
C GLU A 203 -3.26 10.26 -9.78
N VAL A 204 -2.14 9.90 -9.15
CA VAL A 204 -1.47 8.62 -9.37
C VAL A 204 -2.37 7.47 -8.95
N PHE A 205 -3.07 7.55 -7.82
CA PHE A 205 -4.03 6.52 -7.42
C PHE A 205 -5.27 6.46 -8.32
N ARG A 206 -5.68 7.58 -8.92
CA ARG A 206 -6.75 7.64 -9.92
C ARG A 206 -6.34 6.92 -11.21
N LEU A 207 -5.11 7.13 -11.68
CA LEU A 207 -4.58 6.52 -12.90
C LEU A 207 -4.19 5.04 -12.70
N TYR A 208 -3.59 4.73 -11.55
CA TYR A 208 -2.98 3.44 -11.23
C TYR A 208 -3.50 2.86 -9.90
N PRO A 209 -4.79 2.52 -9.82
CA PRO A 209 -5.34 1.95 -8.60
C PRO A 209 -4.72 0.57 -8.32
N ALA A 210 -4.21 0.35 -7.11
CA ALA A 210 -3.59 -0.92 -6.71
C ALA A 210 -4.55 -2.12 -6.84
N LYS A 211 -5.85 -1.88 -6.66
CA LYS A 211 -6.91 -2.86 -6.89
C LYS A 211 -7.98 -2.27 -7.82
N PRO A 212 -7.81 -2.36 -9.15
CA PRO A 212 -8.76 -1.78 -10.12
C PRO A 212 -10.11 -2.50 -10.11
N ILE A 213 -10.15 -3.72 -9.57
CA ILE A 213 -11.36 -4.53 -9.43
C ILE A 213 -11.46 -5.06 -8.00
N ILE A 214 -12.58 -4.76 -7.34
CA ILE A 214 -12.95 -5.35 -6.05
C ILE A 214 -13.96 -6.45 -6.30
N VAL A 215 -13.70 -7.65 -5.76
CA VAL A 215 -14.59 -8.81 -5.91
C VAL A 215 -15.38 -9.02 -4.63
N ARG A 216 -16.70 -9.16 -4.77
CA ARG A 216 -17.64 -9.46 -3.69
C ARG A 216 -18.54 -10.62 -4.08
N GLU A 217 -18.89 -11.44 -3.10
CA GLU A 217 -19.77 -12.60 -3.24
C GLU A 217 -21.01 -12.42 -2.37
N LEU A 218 -22.19 -12.52 -3.01
CA LEU A 218 -23.46 -12.46 -2.30
C LEU A 218 -23.64 -13.72 -1.45
N SER A 219 -23.85 -13.51 -0.16
CA SER A 219 -24.21 -14.52 0.84
C SER A 219 -25.53 -14.12 1.48
N LEU A 220 -26.53 -15.00 1.42
CA LEU A 220 -27.78 -14.81 2.14
C LEU A 220 -27.54 -15.01 3.64
N LEU A 221 -28.23 -14.23 4.47
CA LEU A 221 -28.18 -14.39 5.92
C LEU A 221 -29.11 -15.53 6.36
N ASP A 222 -28.88 -16.08 7.54
CA ASP A 222 -29.68 -17.18 8.07
C ASP A 222 -31.15 -16.77 8.18
N GLY A 223 -32.03 -17.49 7.48
CA GLY A 223 -33.47 -17.21 7.41
C GLY A 223 -33.93 -16.36 6.21
N GLU A 224 -33.03 -15.96 5.30
CA GLU A 224 -33.38 -15.25 4.07
C GLU A 224 -33.39 -16.18 2.83
N ASP A 225 -34.50 -16.19 2.09
CA ASP A 225 -34.64 -16.96 0.83
C ASP A 225 -34.16 -16.19 -0.42
N SER A 226 -34.09 -14.86 -0.33
CA SER A 226 -33.74 -13.98 -1.47
C SER A 226 -33.23 -12.61 -1.01
N TYR A 227 -32.39 -11.99 -1.84
CA TYR A 227 -31.91 -10.61 -1.66
C TYR A 227 -32.44 -9.73 -2.80
N ASN A 228 -33.08 -8.61 -2.45
CA ASN A 228 -33.56 -7.62 -3.42
C ASN A 228 -32.51 -6.52 -3.59
N SER A 229 -31.69 -6.58 -4.64
CA SER A 229 -30.68 -5.54 -4.87
C SER A 229 -31.31 -4.23 -5.38
N PRO A 230 -30.83 -3.05 -4.93
CA PRO A 230 -31.13 -1.79 -5.61
C PRO A 230 -30.27 -1.67 -6.88
N PRO A 231 -30.70 -1.02 -8.00
CA PRO A 231 -32.02 -1.04 -8.65
C PRO A 231 -32.27 -2.38 -9.39
N PRO A 232 -33.49 -2.67 -9.89
CA PRO A 232 -34.18 -3.95 -9.66
C PRO A 232 -33.54 -5.11 -10.43
N GLN A 233 -32.76 -5.92 -9.73
CA GLN A 233 -32.54 -7.31 -10.11
C GLN A 233 -33.07 -8.19 -8.98
N LYS A 234 -34.23 -8.83 -9.18
CA LYS A 234 -34.70 -9.89 -8.28
C LYS A 234 -33.77 -11.09 -8.46
N MET A 235 -33.02 -11.43 -7.41
CA MET A 235 -32.05 -12.53 -7.45
C MET A 235 -32.55 -13.70 -6.63
N SER A 236 -33.01 -14.76 -7.31
CA SER A 236 -33.50 -15.99 -6.70
C SER A 236 -32.37 -17.01 -6.53
N SER A 237 -32.28 -17.61 -5.33
CA SER A 237 -31.21 -18.49 -4.83
C SER A 237 -31.01 -19.82 -5.56
N LYS A 238 -31.75 -20.09 -6.64
CA LYS A 238 -31.60 -21.33 -7.41
C LYS A 238 -30.47 -21.17 -8.45
N HIS A 239 -29.26 -21.52 -8.01
CA HIS A 239 -28.10 -21.95 -8.82
C HIS A 239 -27.06 -20.93 -9.28
N HIS A 240 -27.00 -19.71 -8.73
CA HIS A 240 -26.03 -18.74 -9.25
C HIS A 240 -25.33 -17.98 -8.14
N GLN A 241 -24.11 -18.42 -7.79
CA GLN A 241 -23.09 -17.54 -7.20
C GLN A 241 -22.92 -16.35 -8.14
N LEU A 242 -23.53 -15.22 -7.80
CA LEU A 242 -23.41 -13.97 -8.52
C LEU A 242 -22.17 -13.25 -7.99
N ARG A 243 -21.17 -13.14 -8.85
CA ARG A 243 -19.86 -12.57 -8.54
C ARG A 243 -19.86 -11.12 -8.96
N TYR A 244 -19.66 -10.20 -8.03
CA TYR A 244 -19.57 -8.79 -8.39
C TYR A 244 -18.13 -8.43 -8.65
N ARG A 245 -17.85 -7.88 -9.84
CA ARG A 245 -16.60 -7.19 -10.14
C ARG A 245 -16.92 -5.70 -10.14
N LEU A 246 -16.57 -5.05 -9.04
CA LEU A 246 -16.70 -3.61 -8.90
C LEU A 246 -15.47 -2.98 -9.53
N HIS A 247 -15.65 -2.12 -10.53
CA HIS A 247 -14.55 -1.29 -10.98
C HIS A 247 -14.39 -0.14 -9.99
N SER A 248 -13.14 0.14 -9.61
CA SER A 248 -12.82 1.42 -8.99
C SER A 248 -13.03 2.51 -10.05
N MET A 249 -14.24 3.09 -10.12
CA MET A 249 -14.49 4.31 -10.87
C MET A 249 -14.44 5.48 -9.89
N ASN A 250 -13.54 6.41 -10.19
CA ASN A 250 -13.69 7.82 -9.83
C ASN A 250 -14.42 8.51 -10.98
#